data_AF-A0A1I8IP05-F1
#
_entry.id   AF-A0A1I8IP05-F1
#
_cell.length_a   1.000
_cell.length_b   1.000
_cell.length_c   1.000
_cell.angle_alpha   90.00
_cell.angle_beta   90.00
_cell.angle_gamma   90.00
#
_symmetry.space_group_name_H-M   'P 1'
#
loop_
_entity.id
_entity.type
_entity.pdbx_description
1 polymer ?
#
loop_
_entity_poly.entity_id
_entity_poly.type
_entity_poly.pdbx_seq_one_letter_code
_entity_poly.pdbx_strand_id
1 'polypeptide(L)'
;MINLIDLLETQQLPAESVTPAAYRVLGGPLASVLACAAGTLLICYLFGERQRSDSEPPLVPGSRLFGNGPQFQANAVQFLLDARRKFGSLFTIRFPGHHIHMLMNPHSIGEFSRARSLDFAPIHKQVTT
;
A
#
# COMPACT_ATOMS: atom_id res chain seq x y z
N MET A 1 -17.20 67.66 3.62
CA MET A 1 -17.66 66.27 3.75
C MET A 1 -16.87 65.47 2.74
N ILE A 2 -15.88 64.70 3.21
CA ILE A 2 -15.03 63.87 2.34
C ILE A 2 -15.89 62.66 1.92
N ASN A 3 -15.96 62.39 0.62
CA ASN A 3 -16.74 61.26 0.10
C ASN A 3 -16.12 59.95 0.56
N LEU A 4 -16.95 59.03 1.06
CA LEU A 4 -16.54 57.70 1.52
C LEU A 4 -15.98 56.83 0.37
N ILE A 5 -16.20 57.25 -0.89
CA ILE A 5 -15.73 56.60 -2.11
C ILE A 5 -14.24 56.87 -2.36
N ASP A 6 -13.77 58.10 -2.10
CA ASP A 6 -12.34 58.47 -2.27
C ASP A 6 -11.43 57.74 -1.25
N LEU A 7 -12.00 57.31 -0.12
CA LEU A 7 -11.29 56.62 0.96
C LEU A 7 -11.16 55.11 0.72
N LEU A 8 -11.98 54.54 -0.18
CA LEU A 8 -11.86 53.16 -0.66
C LEU A 8 -10.88 53.03 -1.82
N GLU A 9 -10.68 54.10 -2.60
CA GLU A 9 -9.72 54.14 -3.71
C GLU A 9 -8.26 54.24 -3.22
N THR A 10 -8.05 54.67 -1.98
CA THR A 10 -6.72 54.69 -1.32
C THR A 10 -6.31 53.37 -0.69
N GLN A 11 -7.19 52.36 -0.64
CA GLN A 11 -6.91 51.01 -0.14
C GLN A 11 -6.60 50.00 -1.25
N GLN A 12 -6.44 50.46 -2.50
CA GLN A 12 -5.93 49.63 -3.57
C GLN A 12 -4.41 49.49 -3.41
N LEU A 13 -4.03 48.52 -2.56
CA LEU A 13 -2.68 47.97 -2.45
C LEU A 13 -2.08 47.80 -3.86
N PRO A 14 -0.82 48.21 -4.08
CA PRO A 14 -0.20 48.15 -5.39
C PRO A 14 -0.23 46.70 -5.88
N ALA A 15 -0.94 46.47 -6.99
CA ALA A 15 -0.97 45.22 -7.73
C ALA A 15 0.38 44.94 -8.43
N GLU A 16 1.49 45.24 -7.77
CA GLU A 16 2.85 45.24 -8.30
C GLU A 16 3.85 44.66 -7.29
N SER A 17 3.52 43.52 -6.68
CA SER A 17 4.54 42.68 -6.03
C SER A 17 4.31 41.17 -6.16
N VAL A 18 3.26 40.75 -6.87
CA VAL A 18 3.18 39.38 -7.38
C VAL A 18 4.11 39.29 -8.58
N THR A 19 5.40 39.20 -8.26
CA THR A 19 6.49 39.02 -9.20
C THR A 19 6.13 37.90 -10.19
N PRO A 20 6.00 38.19 -11.49
CA PRO A 20 5.72 37.17 -12.51
C PRO A 20 6.87 36.17 -12.67
N ALA A 21 7.98 36.35 -11.94
CA ALA A 21 9.08 35.41 -11.86
C ALA A 21 8.76 34.21 -10.95
N ALA A 22 7.94 34.37 -9.90
CA ALA A 22 7.68 33.31 -8.93
C ALA A 22 6.92 32.12 -9.54
N TYR A 23 5.95 32.38 -10.42
CA TYR A 23 5.24 31.31 -11.14
C TYR A 23 6.08 30.67 -12.26
N ARG A 24 7.09 31.38 -12.80
CA ARG A 24 7.99 30.85 -13.83
C ARG A 24 9.04 29.90 -13.25
N VAL A 25 9.44 30.11 -12.00
CA VAL A 25 10.32 29.20 -11.25
C VAL A 25 9.56 27.92 -10.84
N LEU A 26 8.27 28.02 -10.52
CA LEU A 26 7.42 26.87 -10.18
C LEU A 26 6.92 26.08 -11.41
N GLY A 27 6.80 26.72 -12.58
CA GLY A 27 6.22 26.15 -13.81
C GLY A 27 7.21 25.86 -14.94
N GLY A 28 8.52 25.93 -14.69
CA GLY A 28 9.53 25.65 -15.70
C GLY A 28 9.52 24.18 -16.16
N PRO A 29 10.01 23.85 -17.38
CA PRO A 29 10.07 22.48 -17.88
C PRO A 29 10.90 21.54 -16.98
N LEU A 30 11.82 22.10 -16.18
CA LEU A 30 12.57 21.33 -15.19
C LEU A 30 11.70 20.91 -14.00
N ALA A 31 10.81 21.78 -13.52
CA ALA A 31 9.92 21.48 -12.40
C ALA A 31 8.89 20.40 -12.78
N SER A 32 8.36 20.44 -14.02
CA SER A 32 7.44 19.42 -14.52
C SER A 32 8.12 18.05 -14.69
N VAL A 33 9.35 18.02 -15.20
CA VAL A 33 10.12 16.77 -15.33
C VAL A 33 10.41 16.16 -13.96
N LEU A 34 10.77 16.97 -12.97
CA LEU A 34 11.00 16.49 -11.60
C LEU A 34 9.73 15.92 -10.96
N ALA A 35 8.57 16.57 -11.15
CA ALA A 35 7.30 16.06 -10.65
C ALA A 35 6.90 14.73 -11.31
N CYS A 36 7.08 14.61 -12.63
CA CYS A 36 6.84 13.36 -13.37
C CYS A 36 7.79 12.24 -12.92
N ALA A 37 9.07 12.54 -12.72
CA ALA A 37 10.05 11.58 -12.24
C ALA A 37 9.70 11.09 -10.82
N ALA A 38 9.36 12.01 -9.92
CA ALA A 38 8.93 11.68 -8.56
C ALA A 38 7.63 10.85 -8.55
N GLY A 39 6.65 11.21 -9.37
CA GLY A 39 5.41 10.45 -9.53
C GLY A 39 5.66 9.04 -10.06
N THR A 40 6.53 8.91 -11.07
CA THR A 40 6.93 7.61 -11.63
C THR A 40 7.66 6.76 -10.59
N LEU A 41 8.58 7.34 -9.83
CA LEU A 41 9.28 6.64 -8.75
C LEU A 41 8.33 6.20 -7.62
N LEU A 42 7.37 7.03 -7.24
CA LEU A 42 6.35 6.69 -6.25
C LEU A 42 5.51 5.51 -6.73
N ILE A 43 5.08 5.52 -7.99
CA ILE A 43 4.36 4.40 -8.61
C ILE A 43 5.26 3.16 -8.63
N CYS A 44 6.50 3.24 -9.10
CA CYS A 44 7.42 2.09 -9.09
C CYS A 44 7.66 1.53 -7.68
N TYR A 45 7.71 2.38 -6.65
CA TYR A 45 7.85 1.94 -5.26
C TYR A 45 6.60 1.22 -4.75
N LEU A 46 5.41 1.77 -5.04
CA LEU A 46 4.13 1.18 -4.62
C LEU A 46 3.77 -0.09 -5.41
N PHE A 47 4.20 -0.18 -6.66
CA PHE A 47 3.88 -1.25 -7.59
C PHE A 47 5.04 -2.23 -7.83
N GLY A 48 6.18 -2.01 -7.16
CA GLY A 48 7.31 -2.91 -7.18
C GLY A 48 6.89 -4.25 -6.60
N GLU A 49 6.60 -5.22 -7.47
CA GLU A 49 6.26 -6.56 -7.01
C GLU A 49 7.51 -7.17 -6.37
N ARG A 50 7.35 -7.66 -5.14
CA ARG A 50 8.38 -8.47 -4.49
C ARG A 50 8.63 -9.68 -5.38
N GLN A 51 9.80 -9.72 -6.00
CA GLN A 51 10.25 -10.87 -6.75
C GLN A 51 10.41 -12.03 -5.77
N ARG A 52 9.73 -13.14 -6.03
CA ARG A 52 9.88 -14.33 -5.20
C ARG A 52 11.33 -14.78 -5.18
N SER A 53 11.79 -15.25 -4.03
CA SER A 53 12.93 -16.16 -3.99
C SER A 53 12.47 -17.58 -4.34
N ASP A 54 13.26 -18.33 -5.11
CA ASP A 54 12.95 -19.71 -5.51
C ASP A 54 12.82 -20.67 -4.31
N SER A 55 13.30 -20.27 -3.13
CA SER A 55 13.18 -21.02 -1.88
C SER A 55 11.89 -20.72 -1.09
N GLU A 56 11.05 -19.79 -1.55
CA GLU A 56 9.81 -19.41 -0.86
C GLU A 56 8.60 -20.21 -1.34
N PRO A 57 7.62 -20.51 -0.46
CA PRO A 57 6.39 -21.21 -0.84
C PRO A 57 5.61 -20.45 -1.93
N PRO A 58 4.83 -21.15 -2.79
CA PRO A 58 4.05 -20.54 -3.87
C PRO A 58 3.02 -19.50 -3.37
N LEU A 59 2.80 -18.38 -4.08
CA LEU A 59 1.87 -17.28 -3.73
C LEU A 59 0.67 -17.55 -4.59
N VAL A 60 -0.48 -17.52 -3.96
CA VAL A 60 -1.72 -17.45 -4.68
C VAL A 60 -1.79 -16.07 -5.35
N PRO A 61 -1.85 -15.97 -6.69
CA PRO A 61 -1.94 -14.69 -7.38
C PRO A 61 -3.23 -13.99 -6.97
N GLY A 62 -3.13 -12.70 -6.66
CA GLY A 62 -4.23 -11.90 -6.13
C GLY A 62 -4.27 -10.49 -6.70
N SER A 63 -5.30 -9.74 -6.33
CA SER A 63 -5.42 -8.32 -6.69
C SER A 63 -4.20 -7.55 -6.20
N ARG A 64 -3.71 -6.59 -6.99
CA ARG A 64 -2.50 -5.83 -6.65
C ARG A 64 -2.66 -5.00 -5.37
N LEU A 65 -3.87 -4.48 -5.12
CA LEU A 65 -4.18 -3.60 -3.99
C LEU A 65 -4.65 -4.37 -2.75
N PHE A 66 -5.57 -5.32 -2.91
CA PHE A 66 -6.19 -6.04 -1.79
C PHE A 66 -5.63 -7.46 -1.58
N GLY A 67 -4.68 -7.87 -2.42
CA GLY A 67 -4.20 -9.25 -2.44
C GLY A 67 -5.34 -10.22 -2.74
N ASN A 68 -5.41 -11.28 -1.93
CA ASN A 68 -6.47 -12.29 -1.98
C ASN A 68 -7.61 -12.00 -0.99
N GLY A 69 -7.54 -10.87 -0.27
CA GLY A 69 -8.50 -10.51 0.78
C GLY A 69 -9.96 -10.61 0.36
N PRO A 70 -10.38 -10.00 -0.77
CA PRO A 70 -11.79 -10.03 -1.20
C PRO A 70 -12.29 -11.43 -1.54
N GLN A 71 -11.45 -12.25 -2.19
CA GLN A 71 -11.78 -13.63 -2.57
C GLN A 71 -11.87 -14.53 -1.35
N PHE A 72 -10.95 -14.34 -0.39
CA PHE A 72 -10.95 -15.03 0.88
C PHE A 72 -12.17 -14.64 1.74
N GLN A 73 -12.52 -13.36 1.80
CA GLN A 73 -13.68 -12.89 2.55
C GLN A 73 -14.99 -13.41 1.97
N ALA A 74 -15.12 -13.44 0.63
CA ALA A 74 -16.32 -13.91 -0.03
C ALA A 74 -16.56 -15.42 0.21
N ASN A 75 -15.53 -16.25 0.04
CA ASN A 75 -15.63 -17.70 0.19
C ASN A 75 -14.31 -18.33 0.65
N ALA A 76 -13.97 -18.18 1.93
CA ALA A 76 -12.69 -18.64 2.49
C ALA A 76 -12.43 -20.13 2.25
N VAL A 77 -13.43 -20.98 2.50
CA VAL A 77 -13.28 -22.44 2.38
C VAL A 77 -13.00 -22.85 0.94
N GLN A 78 -13.81 -22.37 0.00
CA GLN A 78 -13.64 -22.70 -1.41
C GLN A 78 -12.30 -22.17 -1.94
N PHE A 79 -11.94 -20.94 -1.59
CA PHE A 79 -10.65 -20.35 -1.94
C PHE A 79 -9.47 -21.18 -1.44
N LEU A 80 -9.48 -21.63 -0.17
CA LEU A 80 -8.42 -22.45 0.39
C LEU A 80 -8.34 -23.82 -0.28
N LEU A 81 -9.48 -24.45 -0.59
CA LEU A 81 -9.51 -25.71 -1.31
C LEU A 81 -8.98 -25.57 -2.75
N ASP A 82 -9.32 -24.47 -3.43
CA ASP A 82 -8.82 -24.17 -4.77
C ASP A 82 -7.31 -23.88 -4.76
N ALA A 83 -6.85 -23.10 -3.78
CA ALA A 83 -5.44 -22.81 -3.58
C ALA A 83 -4.65 -24.07 -3.25
N ARG A 84 -5.17 -24.95 -2.38
CA ARG A 84 -4.55 -26.25 -2.07
C ARG A 84 -4.43 -27.13 -3.30
N ARG A 85 -5.47 -27.20 -4.13
CA ARG A 85 -5.46 -27.99 -5.37
C ARG A 85 -4.43 -27.48 -6.37
N LYS A 86 -4.22 -26.15 -6.45
CA LYS A 86 -3.29 -25.51 -7.40
C LYS A 86 -1.83 -25.48 -6.91
N PHE A 87 -1.61 -25.21 -5.63
CA PHE A 87 -0.29 -24.89 -5.06
C PHE A 87 0.20 -25.91 -4.03
N GLY A 88 -0.61 -26.90 -3.67
CA GLY A 88 -0.25 -27.96 -2.72
C GLY A 88 -0.59 -27.64 -1.27
N SER A 89 0.06 -28.33 -0.33
CA SER A 89 -0.24 -28.27 1.10
C SER A 89 0.35 -27.05 1.82
N LEU A 90 1.29 -26.32 1.21
CA LEU A 90 1.91 -25.12 1.76
C LEU A 90 1.91 -24.02 0.70
N PHE A 91 1.23 -22.92 0.98
CA PHE A 91 1.16 -21.78 0.08
C PHE A 91 1.01 -20.48 0.84
N THR A 92 1.32 -19.37 0.18
CA THR A 92 1.28 -18.03 0.74
C THR A 92 0.09 -17.28 0.17
N ILE A 93 -0.68 -16.62 1.04
CA ILE A 93 -1.76 -15.71 0.68
C ILE A 93 -1.31 -14.30 1.05
N ARG A 94 -1.56 -13.34 0.16
CA ARG A 94 -1.32 -11.92 0.44
C ARG A 94 -2.59 -11.25 0.93
N PHE A 95 -2.49 -10.59 2.07
CA PHE A 95 -3.45 -9.61 2.57
C PHE A 95 -2.83 -8.21 2.50
N PRO A 96 -3.62 -7.13 2.57
CA PRO A 96 -3.09 -5.78 2.66
C PRO A 96 -2.09 -5.69 3.83
N GLY A 97 -0.82 -5.46 3.53
CA GLY A 97 0.25 -5.34 4.55
C GLY A 97 0.78 -6.65 5.15
N HIS A 98 0.22 -7.82 4.80
CA HIS A 98 0.61 -9.10 5.43
C HIS A 98 0.76 -10.24 4.42
N HIS A 99 1.75 -11.11 4.65
CA HIS A 99 1.93 -12.37 3.93
C HIS A 99 1.67 -13.51 4.91
N ILE A 100 0.64 -14.30 4.64
CA ILE A 100 0.23 -15.39 5.51
C ILE A 100 0.54 -16.71 4.81
N HIS A 101 1.37 -17.54 5.44
CA HIS A 101 1.67 -18.88 4.97
C HIS A 101 0.64 -19.86 5.53
N MET A 102 -0.12 -20.51 4.65
CA MET A 102 -1.13 -21.50 4.99
C MET A 102 -0.54 -22.90 4.89
N LEU A 103 -0.60 -23.64 5.99
CA LEU A 103 -0.26 -25.06 6.07
C LEU A 103 -1.54 -25.88 6.17
N MET A 104 -1.83 -26.68 5.14
CA MET A 104 -3.05 -27.49 5.04
C MET A 104 -2.83 -28.99 5.25
N ASN A 105 -1.60 -29.41 5.57
CA ASN A 105 -1.31 -30.80 5.93
C ASN A 105 -1.31 -30.97 7.46
N PRO A 106 -2.21 -31.80 8.03
CA PRO A 106 -2.29 -32.01 9.47
C PRO A 106 -1.04 -32.69 10.05
N HIS A 107 -0.34 -33.52 9.28
CA HIS A 107 0.83 -34.26 9.77
C HIS A 107 2.03 -33.34 10.07
N SER A 108 2.18 -32.26 9.29
CA SER A 108 3.26 -31.29 9.46
C SER A 108 3.02 -30.29 10.60
N ILE A 109 1.82 -30.21 11.16
CA ILE A 109 1.50 -29.23 12.22
C ILE A 109 2.40 -29.42 13.44
N GLY A 110 2.62 -30.68 13.85
CA GLY A 110 3.44 -30.99 15.03
C GLY A 110 4.93 -30.67 14.85
N GLU A 111 5.43 -30.62 13.61
CA GLU A 111 6.81 -30.21 13.32
C GLU A 111 6.92 -28.68 13.36
N PHE A 112 5.98 -27.97 12.74
CA PHE A 112 5.95 -26.50 12.74
C PHE A 112 5.68 -25.92 14.13
N SER A 113 4.80 -26.54 14.93
CA SER A 113 4.49 -26.06 16.28
C SER A 113 5.69 -26.13 17.24
N ARG A 114 6.67 -26.99 16.95
CA ARG A 114 7.92 -27.12 17.71
C ARG A 114 9.01 -26.16 17.25
N ALA A 115 8.83 -25.48 16.11
CA ALA A 115 9.79 -24.51 15.62
C ALA A 115 9.80 -23.26 16.52
N ARG A 116 10.99 -22.82 16.93
CA ARG A 116 11.18 -21.63 17.80
C ARG A 116 10.83 -20.30 17.13
N SER A 117 10.46 -20.29 15.86
CA SER A 117 10.19 -19.09 15.06
C SER A 117 8.71 -18.69 15.01
N LEU A 118 7.81 -19.42 15.68
CA LEU A 118 6.40 -19.06 15.79
C LEU A 118 6.16 -18.31 17.11
N ASP A 119 5.92 -17.01 17.02
CA ASP A 119 5.55 -16.18 18.17
C ASP A 119 4.02 -16.11 18.32
N PHE A 120 3.50 -16.69 19.40
CA PHE A 120 2.09 -16.68 19.75
C PHE A 120 1.73 -15.63 20.82
N ALA A 121 2.71 -14.90 21.36
CA ALA A 121 2.49 -13.91 22.41
C ALA A 121 1.48 -12.81 22.02
N PRO A 122 1.44 -12.30 20.77
CA PRO A 122 0.44 -11.31 20.36
C PRO A 122 -0.99 -11.85 20.40
N ILE A 123 -1.18 -13.12 20.04
CA ILE A 123 -2.51 -13.75 19.93
C ILE A 123 -3.04 -14.15 21.31
N HIS A 124 -2.15 -14.60 22.22
CA HIS A 124 -2.55 -15.01 23.57
C HIS A 124 -3.27 -13.91 24.35
N LYS A 125 -2.88 -12.65 24.16
CA LYS A 125 -3.53 -11.48 24.78
C LYS A 125 -4.99 -11.31 24.33
N GLN A 126 -5.31 -11.67 23.09
CA GLN A 126 -6.65 -11.49 22.51
C GLN A 126 -7.65 -12.55 22.94
N VAL A 127 -7.19 -13.76 23.28
CA VAL A 127 -8.07 -14.89 23.67
C VAL A 127 -8.38 -14.90 25.17
N THR A 128 -7.55 -14.23 25.98
CA THR A 128 -7.68 -14.21 27.45
C THR A 128 -8.46 -12.99 27.96
N THR A 129 -8.93 -12.11 27.07
CA THR A 129 -9.74 -10.93 27.40
C THR A 129 -11.22 -11.22 27.15
#